data_AF-A0A7C7R8U0-F1
#
_entry.id   AF-A0A7C7R8U0-F1
#
_cell.length_a   1.000
_cell.length_b   1.000
_cell.length_c   1.000
_cell.angle_alpha   90.00
_cell.angle_beta   90.00
_cell.angle_gamma   90.00
#
_symmetry.space_group_name_H-M   'P 1'
#
loop_
_entity.id
_entity.type
_entity.pdbx_description
1 polymer ?
#
loop_
_entity_poly.entity_id
_entity_poly.type
_entity_poly.pdbx_seq_one_letter_code
_entity_poly.pdbx_strand_id
1 'polypeptide(L)'
;MSRLSCLQTGSWVAILFILLLLPVTVAGATAQEDTIAPGIISGPQVEEVTGLKATIVWETDEPATSIVEYGLDESYGESEEDVELVT
;
A
#
# COMPACT_ATOMS: atom_id res chain seq x y z
N MET A 1 -35.47 18.59 -46.39
CA MET A 1 -35.15 19.87 -47.05
C MET A 1 -34.35 20.68 -46.03
N SER A 2 -33.04 20.56 -45.90
CA SER A 2 -31.95 20.99 -46.80
C SER A 2 -31.24 22.22 -46.21
N ARG A 3 -29.94 22.01 -45.95
CA ARG A 3 -28.83 22.98 -45.91
C ARG A 3 -28.51 23.61 -44.56
N LEU A 4 -27.39 23.16 -43.98
CA LEU A 4 -26.32 24.08 -43.56
C LEU A 4 -24.99 23.47 -44.03
N SER A 5 -24.22 24.30 -44.71
CA SER A 5 -23.06 23.97 -45.54
C SER A 5 -21.82 23.72 -44.69
N CYS A 6 -21.32 22.48 -44.69
CA CYS A 6 -19.99 22.14 -44.20
C CYS A 6 -18.97 22.48 -45.30
N LEU A 7 -18.33 23.65 -45.22
CA LEU A 7 -17.10 23.92 -45.96
C LEU A 7 -16.29 25.01 -45.24
N GLN A 8 -15.62 24.61 -44.15
CA GLN A 8 -14.45 25.34 -43.68
C GLN A 8 -13.29 24.36 -43.65
N THR A 9 -12.69 24.19 -44.83
CA THR A 9 -11.39 23.54 -45.05
C THR A 9 -10.34 24.24 -44.20
N GLY A 10 -9.84 23.54 -43.19
CA GLY A 10 -8.80 24.02 -42.28
C GLY A 10 -7.91 22.86 -41.82
N SER A 11 -6.99 22.47 -42.71
CA SER A 11 -5.73 21.76 -42.44
C SER A 11 -5.76 20.52 -41.54
N TRP A 12 -5.93 19.35 -42.18
CA TRP A 12 -5.60 18.03 -41.61
C TRP A 12 -4.09 17.72 -41.67
N VAL A 13 -3.23 18.75 -41.65
CA VAL A 13 -1.76 18.63 -41.72
C VAL A 13 -1.12 19.44 -40.59
N ALA A 14 -1.53 19.16 -39.35
CA ALA A 14 -0.77 19.53 -38.15
C ALA A 14 -0.47 18.28 -37.29
N ILE A 15 -0.55 17.10 -37.90
CA ILE A 15 -0.13 15.82 -37.33
C ILE A 15 1.06 15.33 -38.17
N LEU A 16 2.18 16.09 -38.18
CA LEU A 16 3.53 15.57 -38.47
C LEU A 16 4.59 16.69 -38.29
N PHE A 17 5.12 16.91 -37.08
CA PHE A 17 6.53 17.29 -36.83
C PHE A 17 6.78 17.53 -35.32
N ILE A 18 7.59 16.66 -34.71
CA ILE A 18 8.35 16.86 -33.45
C ILE A 18 7.46 16.95 -32.19
N LEU A 19 7.13 15.84 -31.53
CA LEU A 19 8.01 15.21 -30.52
C LEU A 19 7.57 13.76 -30.29
N LEU A 20 8.13 12.83 -31.08
CA LEU A 20 7.94 11.38 -30.94
C LEU A 20 9.30 10.69 -30.93
N LEU A 21 10.22 11.14 -30.06
CA LEU A 21 11.51 10.48 -29.78
C LEU A 21 12.06 10.81 -28.38
N LEU A 22 11.22 10.93 -27.36
CA LEU A 22 11.71 10.65 -26.01
C LEU A 22 11.28 9.21 -25.70
N PRO A 23 12.21 8.26 -25.49
CA PRO A 23 11.80 7.05 -24.81
C PRO A 23 11.19 7.52 -23.49
N VAL A 24 9.93 7.14 -23.23
CA VAL A 24 9.45 7.15 -21.85
C VAL A 24 10.37 6.16 -21.15
N THR A 25 11.45 6.65 -20.56
CA THR A 25 12.22 5.91 -19.60
C THR A 25 11.28 5.77 -18.42
N VAL A 26 10.64 4.61 -18.29
CA VAL A 26 10.30 4.11 -16.97
C VAL A 26 11.65 3.97 -16.27
N ALA A 27 12.04 5.04 -15.56
CA ALA A 27 13.06 4.92 -14.54
C ALA A 27 12.48 3.90 -13.56
N GLY A 28 12.92 2.65 -13.69
CA GLY A 28 12.60 1.62 -12.71
C GLY A 28 13.10 2.17 -11.38
N ALA A 29 12.17 2.58 -10.52
CA ALA A 29 12.48 2.78 -9.13
C ALA A 29 12.96 1.41 -8.65
N THR A 30 14.27 1.26 -8.44
CA THR A 30 14.78 0.15 -7.66
C THR A 30 14.14 0.33 -6.30
N ALA A 31 13.15 -0.50 -5.96
CA ALA A 31 12.66 -0.56 -4.60
C ALA A 31 13.89 -0.84 -3.73
N GLN A 32 14.22 0.12 -2.88
CA GLN A 32 15.33 -0.04 -1.94
C GLN A 32 14.96 -1.21 -1.04
N GLU A 33 15.87 -2.18 -0.91
CA GLU A 33 15.68 -3.31 0.00
C GLU A 33 15.38 -2.78 1.40
N ASP A 34 14.31 -3.29 1.99
CA ASP A 34 14.00 -3.00 3.37
C ASP A 34 14.97 -3.76 4.28
N THR A 35 15.59 -3.02 5.19
CA THR A 35 16.62 -3.53 6.12
C THR A 35 16.37 -3.06 7.55
N ILE A 36 15.34 -2.26 7.76
CA ILE A 36 14.95 -1.76 9.07
C ILE A 36 13.81 -2.66 9.54
N ALA A 37 13.87 -3.11 10.79
CA ALA A 37 12.80 -3.91 11.36
C ALA A 37 11.77 -2.96 12.00
N PRO A 38 10.47 -3.29 11.92
CA PRO A 38 9.43 -2.46 12.49
C PRO A 38 9.59 -2.32 14.00
N GLY A 39 9.52 -1.09 14.49
CA GLY A 39 9.56 -0.73 15.90
C GLY A 39 8.16 -0.52 16.45
N ILE A 40 7.85 -1.12 17.61
CA ILE A 40 6.61 -0.85 18.33
C ILE A 40 6.71 0.54 18.98
N ILE A 41 5.84 1.47 18.57
CA ILE A 41 5.79 2.84 19.05
C ILE A 41 4.71 3.07 20.12
N SER A 42 3.74 2.16 20.23
CA SER A 42 2.66 2.21 21.22
C SER A 42 2.17 0.81 21.59
N GLY A 43 1.79 0.62 22.85
CA GLY A 43 1.34 -0.68 23.39
C GLY A 43 2.48 -1.67 23.66
N PRO A 44 2.20 -2.99 23.68
CA PRO A 44 0.87 -3.61 23.52
C PRO A 44 -0.07 -3.25 24.68
N GLN A 45 -1.34 -3.03 24.37
CA GLN A 45 -2.42 -2.79 25.34
C GLN A 45 -3.55 -3.80 25.13
N VAL A 46 -4.24 -4.15 26.22
CA VAL A 46 -5.44 -5.00 26.18
C VAL A 46 -6.66 -4.09 26.26
N GLU A 47 -7.49 -4.07 25.21
CA GLU A 47 -8.67 -3.19 25.16
C GLU A 47 -9.96 -3.91 25.57
N GLU A 48 -10.18 -5.11 25.05
CA GLU A 48 -11.37 -5.91 25.33
C GLU A 48 -11.00 -7.31 25.77
N VAL A 49 -11.64 -7.81 26.83
CA VAL A 49 -11.48 -9.19 27.30
C VAL A 49 -12.85 -9.79 27.53
N THR A 50 -13.10 -10.94 26.89
CA THR A 50 -14.26 -11.80 27.13
C THR A 50 -13.78 -13.14 27.66
N GLY A 51 -14.70 -14.08 27.93
CA GLY A 51 -14.32 -15.41 28.44
C GLY A 51 -13.42 -16.22 27.49
N LEU A 52 -13.41 -15.93 26.18
CA LEU A 52 -12.68 -16.71 25.17
C LEU A 52 -11.84 -15.86 24.21
N LYS A 53 -11.87 -14.53 24.34
CA LYS A 53 -11.18 -13.62 23.41
C LYS A 53 -10.59 -12.45 24.16
N ALA A 54 -9.43 -12.00 23.71
CA ALA A 54 -8.86 -10.72 24.09
C ALA A 54 -8.46 -9.96 22.82
N THR A 55 -8.64 -8.64 22.83
CA THR A 55 -8.18 -7.73 21.78
C THR A 55 -6.92 -7.06 22.27
N ILE A 56 -5.81 -7.31 21.56
CA ILE A 56 -4.50 -6.74 21.83
C ILE A 56 -4.20 -5.71 20.74
N VAL A 57 -3.83 -4.49 21.14
CA VAL A 57 -3.60 -3.37 20.21
C VAL A 57 -2.20 -2.80 20.45
N TRP A 58 -1.48 -2.57 19.36
CA TRP A 58 -0.20 -1.88 19.31
C TRP A 58 -0.06 -1.14 17.98
N GLU A 59 0.89 -0.23 17.92
CA GLU A 59 1.23 0.52 16.71
C GLU A 59 2.71 0.33 16.40
N THR A 60 3.03 0.18 15.12
CA THR A 60 4.40 0.15 14.61
C THR A 60 4.71 1.43 13.84
N ASP A 61 5.99 1.75 13.69
CA ASP A 61 6.47 2.89 12.90
C ASP A 61 6.41 2.66 11.38
N GLU A 62 6.28 1.40 10.95
CA GLU A 62 6.16 1.00 9.55
C GLU A 62 5.29 -0.28 9.39
N PRO A 63 4.85 -0.63 8.16
CA PRO A 63 4.00 -1.79 7.92
C PRO A 63 4.68 -3.09 8.37
N ALA A 64 3.98 -3.91 9.15
CA ALA A 64 4.54 -5.12 9.73
C ALA A 64 3.55 -6.28 9.71
N THR A 65 4.08 -7.51 9.74
CA THR A 65 3.32 -8.69 10.17
C THR A 65 3.18 -8.69 11.69
N SER A 66 2.20 -9.43 12.20
CA SER A 66 1.86 -9.42 13.61
C SER A 66 1.93 -10.82 14.21
N ILE A 67 2.51 -10.96 15.41
CA ILE A 67 2.47 -12.20 16.18
C ILE A 67 2.25 -11.89 17.66
N VAL A 68 1.41 -12.68 18.32
CA VAL A 68 1.17 -12.61 19.76
C VAL A 68 1.38 -13.99 20.36
N GLU A 69 2.31 -14.10 21.30
CA GLU A 69 2.48 -15.28 22.15
C GLU A 69 1.80 -15.04 23.51
N TYR A 70 0.97 -15.97 23.95
CA TYR A 70 0.22 -15.84 25.20
C TYR A 70 0.13 -17.14 25.99
N GLY A 71 -0.17 -17.03 27.28
CA GLY A 71 -0.27 -18.15 28.21
C GLY A 71 -0.71 -17.71 29.60
N LEU A 72 -0.95 -18.69 30.48
CA LEU A 72 -1.36 -18.44 31.87
C LEU A 72 -0.18 -18.16 32.81
N ASP A 73 1.04 -18.40 32.34
CA ASP A 73 2.30 -18.17 33.05
C ASP A 73 3.39 -17.67 32.07
N GLU A 74 4.56 -17.33 32.62
CA GLU A 74 5.69 -16.74 31.89
C GLU A 74 6.31 -17.66 30.84
N SER A 75 5.96 -18.94 30.82
CA SER A 75 6.43 -19.85 29.78
C SER A 75 5.81 -19.52 28.43
N TYR A 76 4.61 -18.90 28.44
CA TYR A 76 3.73 -18.74 27.28
C TYR A 76 3.46 -20.12 26.61
N GLY A 77 2.45 -20.27 25.76
CA GLY A 77 2.10 -21.62 25.26
C GLY A 77 1.21 -21.68 24.03
N GLU A 78 0.64 -20.55 23.65
CA GLU A 78 -0.19 -20.38 22.47
C GLU A 78 0.33 -19.20 21.66
N SER A 79 0.12 -19.21 20.35
CA SER A 79 0.55 -18.15 19.44
C SER A 79 -0.48 -17.92 18.34
N GLU A 80 -0.72 -16.66 18.00
CA GLU A 80 -1.53 -16.25 16.85
C GLU A 80 -0.71 -15.31 15.97
N GLU A 81 -0.75 -15.51 14.66
CA GLU A 81 0.02 -14.73 13.68
C GLU A 81 -0.88 -14.19 12.56
N ASP A 82 -0.61 -12.95 12.14
CA ASP A 82 -1.12 -12.35 10.93
C ASP A 82 0.04 -12.03 10.00
N VAL A 83 0.00 -12.61 8.80
CA VAL A 83 1.06 -12.57 7.81
C VAL A 83 0.87 -11.46 6.78
N GLU A 84 -0.25 -10.73 6.84
CA GLU A 84 -0.45 -9.56 6.02
C GLU A 84 0.24 -8.35 6.63
N LEU A 85 0.79 -7.47 5.79
CA LEU A 85 1.38 -6.22 6.25
C LEU A 85 0.26 -5.23 6.59
N VAL A 86 0.21 -4.82 7.86
CA VAL A 86 -0.78 -3.89 8.39
C VAL A 86 -0.07 -2.58 8.80
N THR A 87 -0.76 -1.46 8.61
CA THR A 87 -0.27 -0.08 8.86
C THR A 87 -1.08 0.64 9.91
#